data_AF-Q1GXP9-F1
#
_entry.id   AF-Q1GXP9-F1
#
_cell.length_a   1.000
_cell.length_b   1.000
_cell.length_c   1.000
_cell.angle_alpha   90.00
_cell.angle_beta   90.00
_cell.angle_gamma   90.00
#
_symmetry.space_group_name_H-M   'P 1'
#
loop_
_entity.id
_entity.type
_entity.pdbx_description
1 polymer ?
#
loop_
_entity_poly.entity_id
_entity_poly.type
_entity_poly.pdbx_seq_one_letter_code
_entity_poly.pdbx_strand_id
1 'polypeptide(L)' 'MYMDKFNLQVNSSGAWRNVLVSMTKEQMQQLEEHSAAIAAIAGESHKWRIVVAGLDEVIAYCQAPDYQWQAPKRGRA' A
#
# COMPACT_ATOMS: atom_id res chain seq x y z
N MET A 1 -20.19 -2.26 -13.57
CA MET A 1 -19.39 -2.84 -12.48
C MET A 1 -18.06 -2.12 -12.54
N TYR A 2 -17.84 -1.10 -11.71
CA TYR A 2 -16.52 -0.49 -11.63
C TYR A 2 -15.62 -1.53 -10.98
N MET A 3 -14.64 -2.04 -11.73
CA MET A 3 -13.61 -2.86 -11.13
C MET A 3 -12.79 -1.92 -10.26
N ASP A 4 -12.82 -2.14 -8.95
CA ASP A 4 -11.99 -1.39 -8.02
C ASP A 4 -10.53 -1.55 -8.46
N LYS A 5 -9.92 -0.42 -8.82
CA LYS A 5 -8.53 -0.31 -9.20
C LYS A 5 -7.74 0.24 -8.02
N PHE A 6 -6.51 -0.21 -7.85
CA PHE A 6 -5.68 0.17 -6.69
C PHE A 6 -4.35 0.77 -7.12
N ASN A 7 -3.82 1.69 -6.30
CA ASN A 7 -2.47 2.24 -6.47
C ASN A 7 -1.63 1.88 -5.24
N LEU A 8 -0.41 1.39 -5.46
CA LEU A 8 0.61 1.29 -4.43
C LEU A 8 1.32 2.63 -4.33
N GLN A 9 1.37 3.17 -3.11
CA GLN A 9 2.10 4.38 -2.81
C GLN A 9 3.22 4.12 -1.81
N VAL A 10 4.36 4.77 -2.05
CA VAL A 10 5.53 4.72 -1.18
C VAL A 10 5.85 6.11 -0.68
N ASN A 11 6.19 6.20 0.61
CA ASN A 11 6.75 7.39 1.23
C ASN A 11 8.14 7.07 1.77
N SER A 12 9.15 7.58 1.07
CA SER A 12 10.58 7.46 1.41
C SER A 12 11.21 8.78 1.86
N SER A 13 10.52 9.91 1.66
CA SER A 13 11.10 11.27 1.80
C SER A 13 10.10 12.29 2.34
N GLY A 14 9.03 11.83 2.99
CA GLY A 14 7.97 12.68 3.54
C GLY A 14 6.76 12.85 2.62
N ALA A 15 6.84 12.47 1.34
CA ALA A 15 5.73 12.54 0.39
C ALA A 15 5.35 11.16 -0.18
N TRP A 16 4.04 10.93 -0.33
CA TRP A 16 3.50 9.73 -0.97
C TRP A 16 3.62 9.82 -2.49
N ARG A 17 4.11 8.76 -3.13
CA ARG A 17 4.24 8.67 -4.59
C ARG A 17 3.67 7.35 -5.08
N ASN A 18 2.91 7.39 -6.18
CA ASN A 18 2.46 6.17 -6.85
C ASN A 18 3.66 5.45 -7.46
N VAL A 19 3.83 4.17 -7.12
CA VAL A 19 4.85 3.30 -7.71
C VAL A 19 4.22 2.21 -8.58
N LEU A 20 2.99 1.80 -8.27
CA LEU A 20 2.14 0.96 -9.11
C LEU A 20 0.76 1.61 -9.19
N VAL A 21 0.17 1.63 -10.39
CA VAL A 21 -1.10 2.30 -10.66
C VAL A 21 -2.11 1.38 -11.34
N SER A 22 -3.39 1.57 -11.04
CA SER A 22 -4.50 0.86 -11.68
C SER A 22 -4.41 -0.68 -11.59
N MET A 23 -3.88 -1.16 -10.46
CA MET A 23 -3.75 -2.59 -10.16
C MET A 23 -5.12 -3.22 -9.99
N THR A 24 -5.26 -4.48 -10.43
CA THR A 24 -6.42 -5.30 -10.10
C THR A 24 -6.33 -5.81 -8.66
N LYS A 25 -7.42 -6.42 -8.17
CA LYS A 25 -7.46 -7.07 -6.87
C LYS A 25 -6.49 -8.25 -6.78
N GLU A 26 -6.33 -9.01 -7.85
CA GLU A 26 -5.39 -10.15 -7.91
C GLU A 26 -3.94 -9.68 -7.81
N GLN A 27 -3.59 -8.58 -8.50
CA GLN A 27 -2.25 -7.97 -8.42
C GLN A 27 -1.98 -7.40 -7.03
N MET A 28 -3.01 -6.83 -6.38
CA MET A 28 -2.93 -6.37 -4.99
C MET A 28 -2.64 -7.54 -4.04
N GLN A 29 -3.33 -8.66 -4.19
CA GLN A 29 -3.09 -9.85 -3.35
C GLN A 29 -1.66 -10.40 -3.52
N GLN A 30 -1.16 -10.48 -4.75
CA GLN A 30 0.23 -10.88 -5.01
C GLN A 30 1.23 -9.92 -4.35
N LEU A 31 0.97 -8.61 -4.39
CA LEU A 31 1.78 -7.62 -3.69
C LEU A 31 1.73 -7.84 -2.18
N GLU A 32 0.56 -8.14 -1.63
CA GLU A 32 0.37 -8.39 -0.20
C GLU A 32 1.17 -9.59 0.31
N GLU A 33 1.30 -10.63 -0.52
CA GLU A 33 2.10 -11.82 -0.21
C GLU A 33 3.62 -11.55 -0.26
N HIS A 34 4.07 -10.65 -1.14
CA HIS A 34 5.51 -10.41 -1.39
C HIS A 34 6.09 -9.16 -0.72
N SER A 35 5.25 -8.28 -0.20
CA SER A 35 5.64 -7.00 0.40
C SER A 35 6.62 -7.13 1.56
N ALA A 36 6.46 -8.14 2.42
CA ALA A 36 7.37 -8.37 3.55
C ALA A 36 8.80 -8.68 3.06
N ALA A 37 8.92 -9.43 1.96
CA ALA A 37 10.20 -9.72 1.34
C ALA A 37 10.81 -8.48 0.68
N ILE A 38 10.01 -7.67 -0.01
CA ILE A 38 10.47 -6.40 -0.61
C ILE A 38 10.93 -5.43 0.49
N ALA A 39 10.22 -5.37 1.62
CA ALA A 39 10.55 -4.47 2.72
C ALA A 39 11.84 -4.87 3.44
N ALA A 40 12.07 -6.16 3.63
CA ALA A 40 13.33 -6.69 4.15
C ALA A 40 14.54 -6.31 3.28
N ILE A 41 14.34 -6.18 1.95
CA ILE A 41 15.38 -5.79 1.00
C ILE A 41 15.54 -4.25 0.91
N ALA A 42 14.44 -3.50 0.92
CA ALA A 42 14.42 -2.06 0.66
C ALA A 42 14.90 -1.19 1.86
N GLY A 43 15.09 -1.80 3.03
CA GLY A 43 15.57 -1.12 4.23
C GLY A 43 14.49 -0.30 4.95
N GLU A 44 14.73 -0.03 6.23
CA GLU A 44 13.66 0.24 7.22
C GLU A 44 12.95 1.60 7.11
N SER A 45 13.21 2.36 6.05
CA SER A 45 12.81 3.78 5.95
C SER A 45 11.54 4.02 5.13
N HIS A 46 10.96 2.98 4.54
CA HIS A 46 9.85 3.12 3.61
C HIS A 46 8.51 2.83 4.28
N LYS A 47 7.54 3.73 4.12
CA LYS A 47 6.13 3.49 4.46
C LYS A 47 5.37 3.25 3.17
N TRP A 48 4.57 2.20 3.13
CA TRP A 48 3.75 1.86 1.98
C TRP A 48 2.28 1.96 2.35
N ARG A 49 1.46 2.31 1.37
CA ARG A 49 0.00 2.26 1.48
C ARG A 49 -0.63 1.87 0.16
N ILE A 50 -1.79 1.25 0.23
CA ILE A 50 -2.62 0.94 -0.94
C ILE A 50 -3.83 1.87 -0.89
N VAL A 51 -4.12 2.52 -2.01
CA VAL A 51 -5.29 3.39 -2.15
C VAL A 51 -6.18 2.95 -3.31
N VAL A 52 -7.48 3.24 -3.21
CA VAL A 52 -8.41 3.09 -4.34
C VAL A 52 -8.11 4.17 -5.38
N ALA A 53 -7.85 3.74 -6.61
CA ALA A 53 -7.52 4.62 -7.72
C ALA A 53 -8.68 5.57 -8.02
N GLY A 54 -8.40 6.87 -8.02
CA GLY A 54 -9.40 7.92 -8.28
C GLY A 54 -10.23 8.35 -7.06
N LEU A 55 -10.10 7.68 -5.91
CA LEU A 55 -10.80 8.05 -4.68
C LEU A 55 -9.87 8.53 -3.56
N ASP A 56 -8.56 8.26 -3.67
CA ASP A 56 -7.54 8.52 -2.62
C ASP A 56 -7.88 7.88 -1.25
N GLU A 57 -8.82 6.94 -1.24
CA GLU A 57 -9.20 6.17 -0.06
C GLU A 57 -8.13 5.13 0.24
N VAL A 58 -7.55 5.19 1.44
CA VAL A 58 -6.52 4.24 1.88
C VAL A 58 -7.18 2.98 2.42
N ILE A 59 -6.76 1.82 1.92
CA ILE A 59 -7.31 0.51 2.32
C ILE A 59 -6.31 -0.37 3.08
N ALA A 60 -5.02 -0.07 2.97
CA ALA A 60 -3.98 -0.80 3.71
C ALA A 60 -2.72 0.04 3.89
N TYR A 61 -1.97 -0.24 4.97
CA TYR A 61 -0.63 0.29 5.25
C TYR A 61 0.35 -0.84 5.50
N CYS A 62 1.60 -0.69 5.07
CA CYS A 62 2.71 -1.57 5.39
C CYS A 62 3.94 -0.74 5.74
N GLN A 63 4.46 -0.88 6.95
CA GLN A 63 5.58 -0.08 7.47
C GLN A 63 6.25 -0.79 8.65
N ALA A 64 7.41 -0.27 9.07
CA ALA A 64 8.11 -0.69 10.28
C ALA A 64 7.21 -0.73 11.53
N PRO A 65 7.51 -1.59 12.51
CA PRO A 65 8.62 -2.54 12.55
C PRO A 65 8.33 -3.89 11.85
N ASP A 66 7.05 -4.18 11.61
CA ASP A 66 6.62 -5.55 11.31
C ASP A 66 6.50 -5.83 9.80
N TYR A 67 6.40 -4.77 8.98
CA TYR A 67 6.22 -4.85 7.52
C TYR A 67 5.08 -5.78 7.08
N GLN A 68 4.02 -5.81 7.89
CA GLN A 68 2.77 -6.50 7.59
C GLN A 68 1.73 -5.50 7.10
N TRP A 69 0.90 -5.93 6.16
CA TRP A 69 -0.25 -5.13 5.74
C TRP A 69 -1.27 -5.07 6.86
N GLN A 70 -1.67 -3.84 7.20
CA GLN A 70 -2.67 -3.55 8.20
C GLN A 70 -3.75 -2.70 7.57
N ALA A 71 -5.02 -3.00 7.89
CA ALA A 71 -6.13 -2.13 7.54
C ALA A 71 -5.90 -0.73 8.15
N PRO A 72 -6.37 0.35 7.50
CA PRO A 72 -6.35 1.68 8.08
C PRO A 72 -7.02 1.63 9.46
N LYS A 73 -6.36 2.19 10.47
CA LYS A 73 -7.03 2.42 11.76
C LYS A 73 -8.22 3.30 11.46
N ARG A 74 -9.45 2.77 11.61
CA ARG A 74 -10.67 3.55 11.48
C ARG A 74 -10.56 4.73 12.44
N GLY A 75 -10.28 5.92 11.90
CA GLY A 75 -10.49 7.15 12.62
C GLY A 75 -11.96 7.22 12.97
N ARG A 76 -12.26 7.35 14.26
CA ARG A 76 -13.58 7.75 14.74
C ARG A 76 -13.99 9.00 13.94
N ALA A 77 -15.21 9.00 13.41
CA ALA A 77 -15.84 10.16 12.77
C ALA A 77 -15.70 11.43 13.62
#